data_AF-A0A831U1V0-F1
#
_entry.id   AF-A0A831U1V0-F1
#
_cell.length_a   1.000
_cell.length_b   1.000
_cell.length_c   1.000
_cell.angle_alpha   90.00
_cell.angle_beta   90.00
_cell.angle_gamma   90.00
#
_symmetry.space_group_name_H-M   'P 1'
#
loop_
_entity.id
_entity.type
_entity.pdbx_description
1 polymer ?
#
loop_
_entity_poly.entity_id
_entity_poly.type
_entity_poly.pdbx_seq_one_letter_code
_entity_poly.pdbx_strand_id
1 'polypeptide(L)' 'MLHDGWAVVCQVGLWGWIASTIGLIVNAFPRRGIMDGAAAGRWGGGMAVFFALWIAGMVLA' A
#
# COMPACT_ATOMS: atom_id res chain seq x y z
N MET A 1 21.60 10.83 -8.87
CA MET A 1 21.80 9.45 -8.35
C MET A 1 20.98 9.18 -7.10
N LEU A 2 21.19 9.87 -5.96
CA LEU A 2 20.35 9.67 -4.77
C LEU A 2 18.90 10.13 -4.96
N HIS A 3 18.68 11.27 -5.63
CA HIS A 3 17.34 11.75 -6.03
C HIS A 3 16.57 10.76 -6.91
N ASP A 4 17.24 10.12 -7.87
CA ASP A 4 16.60 9.18 -8.81
C ASP A 4 16.13 7.90 -8.09
N GLY A 5 16.89 7.44 -7.08
CA GLY A 5 16.51 6.27 -6.28
C GLY A 5 15.24 6.51 -5.46
N TRP A 6 15.14 7.68 -4.83
CA TRP A 6 13.94 8.04 -4.05
C TRP A 6 12.71 8.28 -4.92
N ALA A 7 12.88 8.76 -6.16
CA ALA A 7 11.79 8.84 -7.13
C ALA A 7 11.19 7.46 -7.47
N VAL A 8 12.03 6.43 -7.59
CA VAL A 8 11.57 5.04 -7.79
C VAL A 8 10.87 4.52 -6.55
N VAL A 9 11.42 4.76 -5.34
CA VAL A 9 10.76 4.40 -4.08
C VAL A 9 9.39 5.06 -3.96
N CYS A 10 9.28 6.33 -4.36
CA CYS A 10 8.02 7.06 -4.39
C CYS A 10 7.00 6.39 -5.33
N GLN A 11 7.38 6.04 -6.56
CA GLN A 11 6.48 5.34 -7.49
C GLN A 11 6.08 3.95 -6.99
N VAL A 12 7.03 3.17 -6.46
CA VAL A 12 6.74 1.84 -5.91
C VAL A 12 5.82 1.93 -4.69
N GLY A 13 6.06 2.92 -3.81
CA GLY A 13 5.19 3.21 -2.68
C GLY A 13 3.77 3.56 -3.13
N LEU A 14 3.62 4.43 -4.12
CA LEU A 14 2.31 4.81 -4.66
C LEU A 14 1.57 3.62 -5.25
N TRP A 15 2.21 2.88 -6.16
CA TRP A 15 1.58 1.74 -6.83
C TRP A 15 1.29 0.59 -5.87
N GLY A 16 2.20 0.33 -4.93
CA GLY A 16 2.00 -0.66 -3.87
C GLY A 16 0.87 -0.29 -2.93
N TRP A 17 0.70 0.99 -2.63
CA TRP A 17 -0.42 1.49 -1.83
C TRP A 17 -1.75 1.26 -2.56
N ILE A 18 -1.84 1.67 -3.83
CA ILE A 18 -3.04 1.44 -4.68
C ILE A 18 -3.38 -0.05 -4.76
N ALA A 19 -2.39 -0.91 -5.07
CA ALA A 19 -2.60 -2.36 -5.16
C ALA A 19 -3.06 -2.95 -3.83
N SER A 20 -2.53 -2.47 -2.71
CA SER A 20 -2.94 -2.90 -1.37
C SER A 20 -4.36 -2.46 -1.04
N THR A 21 -4.74 -1.24 -1.41
CA THR A 21 -6.11 -0.73 -1.26
C THR A 21 -7.10 -1.54 -2.08
N ILE A 22 -6.78 -1.86 -3.35
CA ILE A 22 -7.60 -2.74 -4.19
C ILE A 22 -7.72 -4.12 -3.54
N GLY A 23 -6.60 -4.69 -3.11
CA GLY A 23 -6.56 -5.98 -2.42
C GLY A 23 -7.43 -6.00 -1.16
N LEU A 24 -7.38 -4.92 -0.37
CA LEU A 24 -8.22 -4.74 0.81
C LEU A 24 -9.71 -4.71 0.42
N ILE A 25 -10.10 -3.89 -0.55
CA ILE A 25 -11.51 -3.76 -0.97
C ILE A 25 -12.05 -5.10 -1.47
N VAL A 26 -11.29 -5.80 -2.31
CA VAL A 26 -11.72 -7.04 -2.96
C VAL A 26 -11.70 -8.24 -1.99
N ASN A 27 -10.69 -8.33 -1.12
CA ASN A 27 -10.46 -9.54 -0.31
C ASN A 27 -10.86 -9.39 1.15
N ALA A 28 -10.93 -8.18 1.71
CA ALA A 28 -11.36 -8.00 3.10
C ALA A 28 -12.87 -8.28 3.27
N PHE A 29 -13.64 -8.15 2.19
CA PHE A 29 -15.10 -8.36 2.19
C PHE A 29 -15.53 -9.41 1.17
N PRO A 30 -15.21 -10.70 1.39
CA PRO A 30 -15.53 -11.76 0.45
C PRO A 30 -17.04 -12.01 0.29
N ARG A 31 -17.85 -11.64 1.30
CA ARG A 31 -19.32 -11.74 1.29
C ARG A 31 -19.92 -10.57 2.05
N ARG A 32 -21.15 -10.18 1.67
CA ARG A 32 -21.89 -9.10 2.34
C ARG A 32 -22.03 -9.41 3.84
N GLY A 33 -21.50 -8.53 4.69
CA GLY A 33 -21.57 -8.67 6.15
C GLY A 33 -20.49 -9.56 6.77
N ILE A 34 -19.58 -10.15 5.99
CA ILE A 34 -18.47 -10.95 6.49
C ILE A 34 -17.17 -10.21 6.16
N MET A 35 -16.44 -9.83 7.20
CA MET A 35 -15.09 -9.27 7.07
C MET A 35 -14.08 -10.36 7.40
N ASP A 36 -13.18 -10.65 6.46
CA ASP A 36 -12.03 -11.52 6.73
C ASP A 36 -10.92 -10.69 7.38
N GLY A 37 -10.76 -10.84 8.70
CA GLY A 37 -9.77 -10.10 9.48
C GLY A 37 -8.33 -10.41 9.09
N ALA A 38 -8.03 -11.62 8.59
CA ALA A 38 -6.69 -11.98 8.15
C ALA A 38 -6.36 -11.31 6.81
N ALA A 39 -7.31 -11.31 5.87
CA ALA A 39 -7.17 -10.58 4.61
C ALA A 39 -7.11 -9.07 4.86
N ALA A 40 -7.98 -8.53 5.72
CA ALA A 40 -8.00 -7.12 6.09
C ALA A 40 -6.68 -6.69 6.75
N GLY A 41 -6.14 -7.50 7.67
CA GLY A 41 -4.86 -7.23 8.31
C GLY A 41 -3.68 -7.26 7.33
N ARG A 42 -3.65 -8.26 6.43
CA ARG A 42 -2.57 -8.39 5.44
C ARG A 42 -2.57 -7.23 4.43
N TRP A 43 -3.72 -6.94 3.84
CA TRP A 43 -3.84 -5.88 2.84
C TRP A 43 -3.79 -4.48 3.46
N GLY A 44 -4.37 -4.30 4.66
CA GLY A 44 -4.28 -3.05 5.42
C GLY A 44 -2.87 -2.77 5.92
N GLY A 45 -2.15 -3.79 6.39
CA GLY A 45 -0.74 -3.68 6.75
C GLY A 45 0.13 -3.31 5.55
N GLY A 46 -0.09 -3.96 4.40
CA GLY A 46 0.56 -3.59 3.14
C GLY A 46 0.27 -2.14 2.75
N MET A 47 -0.98 -1.71 2.87
CA MET A 47 -1.40 -0.33 2.60
C MET A 47 -0.63 0.67 3.48
N ALA A 48 -0.50 0.40 4.79
CA ALA A 48 0.23 1.28 5.70
C ALA A 48 1.74 1.35 5.36
N VAL A 49 2.36 0.21 5.03
CA VAL A 49 3.80 0.15 4.68
C VAL A 49 4.06 0.90 3.38
N PHE A 50 3.27 0.66 2.34
CA PHE A 50 3.46 1.34 1.05
C PHE A 50 3.13 2.82 1.12
N PHE A 51 2.16 3.21 1.95
CA PHE A 51 1.89 4.62 2.23
C PHE A 51 3.10 5.30 2.88
N ALA A 52 3.72 4.67 3.89
CA ALA A 52 4.93 5.19 4.52
C ALA A 52 6.10 5.30 3.54
N LEU A 53 6.29 4.30 2.67
CA LEU A 53 7.31 4.33 1.61
C LEU A 53 7.06 5.44 0.59
N TRP A 54 5.80 5.67 0.21
CA TRP A 54 5.44 6.75 -0.70
C TRP A 54 5.75 8.12 -0.10
N ILE A 55 5.37 8.35 1.17
CA ILE A 55 5.66 9.59 1.89
C ILE A 55 7.17 9.79 2.05
N ALA A 56 7.91 8.76 2.43
CA ALA A 56 9.37 8.82 2.53
C ALA A 56 9.99 9.16 1.17
N GLY A 57 9.50 8.56 0.09
CA GLY A 57 9.90 8.88 -1.28
C GLY A 57 9.64 10.35 -1.63
N MET A 58 8.49 10.91 -1.26
CA MET A 58 8.19 12.34 -1.53
C MET A 58 9.03 13.30 -0.70
N VAL A 59 9.42 12.93 0.52
CA VAL A 59 10.22 13.79 1.42
C VAL A 59 11.71 13.76 1.05
N LEU A 60 12.19 12.64 0.52
CA LEU A 60 13.62 12.39 0.29
C LEU A 60 14.03 12.43 -1.19
N ALA A 61 13.08 12.44 -2.12
CA ALA A 61 13.30 12.68 -3.56
C ALA A 61 13.37 14.17 -3.89
#